data_AF-A0A955RWG4-F1
#
_entry.id   AF-A0A955RWG4-F1
#
_cell.length_a   1.000
_cell.length_b   1.000
_cell.length_c   1.000
_cell.angle_alpha   90.00
_cell.angle_beta   90.00
_cell.angle_gamma   90.00
#
_symmetry.space_group_name_H-M   'P 1'
#
loop_
_entity.id
_entity.type
_entity.pdbx_description
1 polymer ?
#
loop_
_entity_poly.entity_id
_entity_poly.type
_entity_poly.pdbx_seq_one_letter_code
_entity_poly.pdbx_strand_id
1 'polypeptide(L)'
;GMITNMSKTYTFSGVFGFTTDTWGMLGIVQAVGNIPLMQKQYSQSEFTKRIESVIDNYRGIIEQEVPVFSNMRYKNKRMYQWAREGKAYLVPKLVREREIHSLTLDSIDFIRITNLKEFVLEDITLVRGDYRQGKILKEWNNLLRLLEGKFGTSLLFPRVTITATCEKGTYIRSIIHSLGQSFGIGAMTTAIHRIKVGEFSLDAAERLEV
;
A
#
# COMPACT_ATOMS: atom_id res chain seq x y z
N GLY A 1 -18.45 -16.49 -13.13
CA GLY A 1 -18.02 -16.41 -14.55
C GLY A 1 -17.85 -14.97 -15.01
N MET A 2 -18.91 -14.16 -15.02
CA MET A 2 -18.91 -12.83 -15.66
C MET A 2 -18.32 -11.69 -14.81
N ILE A 3 -18.69 -11.57 -13.52
CA ILE A 3 -18.28 -10.44 -12.64
C ILE A 3 -16.76 -10.41 -12.39
N THR A 4 -16.11 -11.57 -12.35
CA THR A 4 -14.66 -11.69 -12.10
C THR A 4 -13.82 -11.03 -13.19
N ASN A 5 -14.36 -10.84 -14.40
CA ASN A 5 -13.66 -10.26 -15.55
C ASN A 5 -13.89 -8.77 -15.75
N MET A 6 -14.85 -8.17 -15.06
CA MET A 6 -15.13 -6.73 -15.18
C MET A 6 -13.96 -5.86 -14.72
N SER A 7 -13.90 -4.59 -15.12
CA SER A 7 -13.01 -3.63 -14.48
C SER A 7 -13.43 -3.42 -13.01
N LYS A 8 -12.50 -2.92 -12.19
CA LYS A 8 -12.74 -2.60 -10.79
C LYS A 8 -12.27 -1.18 -10.51
N THR A 9 -13.05 -0.45 -9.74
CA THR A 9 -12.67 0.88 -9.25
C THR A 9 -12.40 0.80 -7.76
N TYR A 10 -11.26 1.37 -7.35
CA TYR A 10 -10.81 1.43 -5.96
C TYR A 10 -10.47 2.86 -5.59
N THR A 11 -10.83 3.25 -4.37
CA THR A 11 -10.19 4.36 -3.66
C THR A 11 -9.23 3.76 -2.64
N PHE A 12 -7.99 4.20 -2.62
CA PHE A 12 -6.96 3.65 -1.75
C PHE A 12 -5.98 4.71 -1.30
N SER A 13 -5.43 4.50 -0.11
CA SER A 13 -4.49 5.43 0.50
C SER A 13 -3.16 4.74 0.81
N GLY A 14 -2.08 5.52 0.78
CA GLY A 14 -0.75 5.03 1.09
C GLY A 14 0.10 6.08 1.80
N VAL A 15 0.99 5.62 2.66
CA VAL A 15 1.97 6.45 3.37
C VAL A 15 3.36 6.13 2.84
N PHE A 16 4.10 7.18 2.49
CA PHE A 16 5.48 7.10 2.03
C PHE A 16 6.44 7.01 3.21
N GLY A 17 7.60 6.39 3.00
CA GLY A 17 8.66 6.25 4.01
C GLY A 17 8.82 4.86 4.59
N PHE A 18 7.96 3.91 4.24
CA PHE A 18 8.00 2.55 4.78
C PHE A 18 7.80 1.54 3.67
N THR A 19 8.54 0.43 3.74
CA THR A 19 8.27 -0.78 2.96
C THR A 19 8.01 -1.91 3.92
N THR A 20 6.90 -2.62 3.75
CA THR A 20 6.56 -3.81 4.52
C THR A 20 6.57 -5.06 3.65
N ASP A 21 6.70 -6.24 4.25
CA ASP A 21 6.72 -7.52 3.52
C ASP A 21 5.40 -7.85 2.80
N THR A 22 4.29 -7.22 3.20
CA THR A 22 3.00 -7.33 2.53
C THR A 22 2.71 -6.16 1.58
N TRP A 23 3.55 -5.13 1.55
CA TRP A 23 3.29 -3.82 0.94
C TRP A 23 2.03 -3.11 1.46
N GLY A 24 1.52 -3.53 2.61
CA GLY A 24 0.46 -2.84 3.36
C GLY A 24 0.82 -2.70 4.83
N MET A 25 0.05 -1.90 5.57
CA MET A 25 0.32 -1.62 6.99
C MET A 25 0.32 -2.87 7.88
N LEU A 26 -0.48 -3.90 7.52
CA LEU A 26 -0.53 -5.20 8.22
C LEU A 26 0.65 -6.12 7.86
N GLY A 27 1.81 -5.53 7.55
CA GLY A 27 3.05 -6.22 7.24
C GLY A 27 4.15 -5.92 8.25
N ILE A 28 5.18 -6.75 8.25
CA ILE A 28 6.41 -6.50 9.00
C ILE A 28 7.22 -5.49 8.20
N VAL A 29 7.69 -4.43 8.85
CA VAL A 29 8.54 -3.41 8.20
C VAL A 29 9.87 -4.03 7.79
N GLN A 30 10.23 -3.85 6.52
CA GLN A 30 11.48 -4.32 5.92
C GLN A 30 12.48 -3.20 5.69
N ALA A 31 11.98 -2.00 5.38
CA ALA A 31 12.83 -0.83 5.13
C ALA A 31 12.10 0.46 5.50
N VAL A 32 12.90 1.47 5.84
CA VAL A 32 12.43 2.83 6.17
C VAL A 32 13.21 3.81 5.32
N GLY A 33 12.50 4.66 4.60
CA GLY A 33 13.09 5.72 3.79
C GLY A 33 13.74 6.80 4.65
N ASN A 34 14.73 7.50 4.10
CA ASN A 34 15.35 8.64 4.77
C ASN A 34 14.46 9.89 4.63
N ILE A 35 13.42 9.98 5.47
CA ILE A 35 12.44 11.07 5.42
C ILE A 35 13.07 12.44 5.68
N PRO A 36 13.97 12.63 6.66
CA PRO A 36 14.65 13.91 6.82
C PRO A 36 15.44 14.35 5.58
N LEU A 37 16.07 13.42 4.87
CA LEU A 37 16.75 13.73 3.61
C LEU A 37 15.75 14.12 2.52
N MET A 38 14.65 13.36 2.39
CA MET A 38 13.59 13.67 1.43
C MET A 38 13.00 15.06 1.68
N GLN A 39 12.72 15.43 2.92
CA GLN A 39 12.19 16.75 3.29
C GLN A 39 13.18 17.90 3.05
N LYS A 40 14.49 17.62 3.00
CA LYS A 40 15.51 18.60 2.58
C LYS A 40 15.57 18.73 1.06
N GLN A 41 15.28 17.65 0.34
CA GLN A 41 15.34 17.60 -1.12
C GLN A 41 14.07 18.14 -1.78
N TYR A 42 12.92 17.96 -1.14
CA TYR A 42 11.61 18.35 -1.66
C TYR A 42 10.82 19.12 -0.60
N SER A 43 10.43 20.34 -0.94
CA SER A 43 9.31 21.00 -0.27
C SER A 43 8.02 20.19 -0.50
N GLN A 44 7.00 20.44 0.32
CA GLN A 44 5.70 19.77 0.17
C GLN A 44 5.09 20.01 -1.22
N SER A 45 5.22 21.23 -1.77
CA SER A 45 4.72 21.56 -3.11
C SER A 45 5.49 20.82 -4.21
N GLU A 46 6.81 20.67 -4.09
CA GLU A 46 7.62 19.90 -5.05
C GLU A 46 7.29 18.40 -5.00
N PHE A 47 7.07 17.86 -3.80
CA PHE A 47 6.62 16.48 -3.63
C PHE A 47 5.27 16.27 -4.32
N THR A 48 4.31 17.17 -4.10
CA THR A 48 2.98 17.14 -4.73
C THR A 48 3.09 17.13 -6.25
N LYS A 49 3.79 18.11 -6.85
CA LYS A 49 3.98 18.20 -8.31
C LYS A 49 4.62 16.94 -8.88
N ARG A 50 5.58 16.36 -8.15
CA ARG A 50 6.25 15.12 -8.57
C ARG A 50 5.31 13.92 -8.51
N ILE A 51 4.47 13.81 -7.48
CA ILE A 51 3.46 12.74 -7.39
C ILE A 51 2.48 12.86 -8.56
N GLU A 52 1.95 14.06 -8.82
CA GLU A 52 1.02 14.32 -9.93
C GLU A 52 1.64 13.87 -11.27
N SER A 53 2.87 14.32 -11.55
CA SER A 53 3.60 13.93 -12.76
C SER A 53 3.84 12.42 -12.85
N VAL A 54 4.17 11.76 -11.73
CA VAL A 54 4.34 10.30 -11.73
C VAL A 54 3.01 9.62 -12.03
N ILE A 55 1.91 10.05 -11.41
CA ILE A 55 0.56 9.50 -11.58
C ILE A 55 0.06 9.62 -13.01
N ASP A 56 0.33 10.73 -13.69
CA ASP A 56 -0.07 10.94 -15.10
C ASP A 56 0.49 9.87 -16.04
N ASN A 57 1.61 9.24 -15.66
CA ASN A 57 2.27 8.19 -16.43
C ASN A 57 1.78 6.76 -16.11
N TYR A 58 0.83 6.58 -15.19
CA TYR A 58 0.32 5.25 -14.81
C TYR A 58 -0.82 4.74 -15.70
N ARG A 59 -1.35 5.56 -16.62
CA ARG A 59 -2.47 5.16 -17.48
C ARG A 59 -1.99 4.22 -18.61
N GLY A 60 -2.78 3.19 -18.89
CA GLY A 60 -2.50 2.20 -19.93
C GLY A 60 -1.91 0.91 -19.34
N ILE A 61 -1.14 0.20 -20.16
CA ILE A 61 -0.52 -1.07 -19.76
C ILE A 61 0.74 -0.77 -18.95
N ILE A 62 0.78 -1.29 -17.73
CA ILE A 62 1.92 -1.19 -16.82
C ILE A 62 2.37 -2.58 -16.37
N GLU A 63 3.66 -2.72 -16.10
CA GLU A 63 4.19 -3.89 -15.43
C GLU A 63 3.99 -3.77 -13.91
N GLN A 64 3.38 -4.79 -13.30
CA GLN A 64 3.24 -4.90 -11.84
C GLN A 64 3.97 -6.12 -11.32
N GLU A 65 4.83 -5.90 -10.32
CA GLU A 65 5.32 -6.99 -9.51
C GLU A 65 4.18 -7.55 -8.65
N VAL A 66 4.07 -8.87 -8.62
CA VAL A 66 3.04 -9.56 -7.83
C VAL A 66 3.51 -9.63 -6.38
N PRO A 67 2.77 -9.06 -5.41
CA PRO A 67 3.12 -9.17 -4.01
C PRO A 67 3.16 -10.64 -3.58
N VAL A 68 4.18 -11.04 -2.80
CA VAL A 68 4.27 -12.43 -2.30
C VAL A 68 3.06 -12.77 -1.42
N PHE A 69 2.57 -11.81 -0.64
CA PHE A 69 1.28 -11.93 0.06
C PHE A 69 0.10 -11.71 -0.89
N SER A 70 -0.09 -12.64 -1.83
CA SER A 70 -1.20 -12.65 -2.79
C SER A 70 -1.82 -14.03 -2.92
N ASN A 71 -3.04 -14.06 -3.46
CA ASN A 71 -3.75 -15.30 -3.79
C ASN A 71 -3.33 -15.87 -5.16
N MET A 72 -2.24 -15.38 -5.77
CA MET A 72 -1.68 -16.00 -6.97
C MET A 72 -1.12 -17.39 -6.61
N ARG A 73 -1.29 -18.37 -7.50
CA ARG A 73 -0.71 -19.72 -7.31
C ARG A 73 0.73 -19.73 -7.80
N TYR A 74 1.59 -20.38 -7.02
CA TYR A 74 2.94 -20.74 -7.42
C TYR A 74 3.21 -22.18 -6.98
N LYS A 75 3.49 -23.05 -7.96
CA LYS A 75 3.53 -24.51 -7.78
C LYS A 75 2.21 -25.03 -7.18
N ASN A 76 2.29 -25.82 -6.12
CA ASN A 76 1.16 -26.51 -5.49
C ASN A 76 0.39 -25.67 -4.46
N LYS A 77 0.74 -24.40 -4.23
CA LYS A 77 0.08 -23.55 -3.23
C LYS A 77 0.01 -22.08 -3.62
N ARG A 78 -0.70 -21.28 -2.83
CA ARG A 78 -0.81 -19.82 -3.00
C ARG A 78 0.47 -19.13 -2.51
N MET A 79 0.85 -18.02 -3.12
CA MET A 79 2.08 -17.28 -2.76
C MET A 79 2.08 -16.85 -1.29
N TYR A 80 0.94 -16.40 -0.74
CA TYR A 80 0.87 -16.03 0.68
C TYR A 80 1.17 -17.21 1.64
N GLN A 81 0.90 -18.46 1.21
CA GLN A 81 1.17 -19.64 2.04
C GLN A 81 2.67 -19.88 2.15
N TRP A 82 3.42 -19.72 1.04
CA TRP A 82 4.89 -19.71 1.09
C TRP A 82 5.42 -18.65 2.06
N ALA A 83 4.86 -17.45 2.03
CA ALA A 83 5.28 -16.37 2.92
C ALA A 83 5.02 -16.66 4.40
N ARG A 84 3.84 -17.22 4.73
CA ARG A 84 3.49 -17.61 6.11
C ARG A 84 4.35 -18.73 6.66
N GLU A 85 4.84 -19.61 5.81
CA GLU A 85 5.80 -20.66 6.17
C GLU A 85 7.25 -20.14 6.31
N GLY A 86 7.49 -18.83 6.20
CA GLY A 86 8.84 -18.25 6.21
C GLY A 86 9.64 -18.55 4.94
N LYS A 87 9.00 -19.04 3.87
CA LYS A 87 9.61 -19.49 2.62
C LYS A 87 9.33 -18.53 1.45
N ALA A 88 9.12 -17.25 1.76
CA ALA A 88 8.91 -16.21 0.73
C ALA A 88 10.05 -16.16 -0.30
N TYR A 89 11.29 -16.39 0.15
CA TYR A 89 12.49 -16.41 -0.71
C TYR A 89 12.50 -17.52 -1.78
N LEU A 90 11.63 -18.52 -1.67
CA LEU A 90 11.45 -19.57 -2.69
C LEU A 90 10.48 -19.17 -3.80
N VAL A 91 9.75 -18.06 -3.63
CA VAL A 91 8.83 -17.53 -4.63
C VAL A 91 9.61 -16.55 -5.50
N PRO A 92 9.72 -16.79 -6.83
CA PRO A 92 10.43 -15.89 -7.71
C PRO A 92 9.70 -14.55 -7.80
N LYS A 93 10.43 -13.49 -8.15
CA LYS A 93 9.82 -12.22 -8.56
C LYS A 93 8.99 -12.47 -9.81
N LEU A 94 7.68 -12.30 -9.68
CA LEU A 94 6.73 -12.44 -10.79
C LEU A 94 6.23 -11.06 -11.19
N VAL A 95 6.30 -10.75 -12.48
CA VAL A 95 5.79 -9.51 -13.06
C VAL A 95 4.64 -9.84 -14.00
N ARG A 96 3.61 -8.99 -14.01
CA ARG A 96 2.44 -9.11 -14.89
C ARG A 96 2.08 -7.76 -15.45
N GLU A 97 1.78 -7.72 -16.74
CA GLU A 97 1.12 -6.56 -17.35
C GLU A 97 -0.29 -6.41 -16.79
N ARG A 98 -0.67 -5.16 -16.50
CA ARG A 98 -2.00 -4.76 -16.05
C ARG A 98 -2.40 -3.48 -16.74
N GLU A 99 -3.64 -3.40 -17.19
CA GLU A 99 -4.20 -2.16 -17.71
C GLU A 99 -4.83 -1.31 -16.59
N ILE A 100 -4.37 -0.07 -16.49
CA ILE A 100 -4.96 1.00 -15.69
C ILE A 100 -5.76 1.91 -16.62
N HIS A 101 -7.08 1.86 -16.52
CA HIS A 101 -7.97 2.66 -17.37
C HIS A 101 -7.99 4.13 -16.91
N SER A 102 -7.98 4.36 -15.59
CA SER A 102 -7.84 5.69 -14.99
C SER A 102 -7.13 5.60 -13.64
N LEU A 103 -6.42 6.68 -13.28
CA LEU A 103 -5.81 6.86 -11.96
C LEU A 103 -5.79 8.35 -11.64
N THR A 104 -6.44 8.76 -10.57
CA THR A 104 -6.57 10.15 -10.14
C THR A 104 -6.02 10.31 -8.73
N LEU A 105 -5.23 11.36 -8.54
CA LEU A 105 -4.83 11.79 -7.22
C LEU A 105 -5.98 12.57 -6.58
N ASP A 106 -6.57 12.03 -5.52
CA ASP A 106 -7.70 12.65 -4.84
C ASP A 106 -7.22 13.64 -3.77
N SER A 107 -6.17 13.27 -3.03
CA SER A 107 -5.56 14.16 -2.04
C SER A 107 -4.11 13.80 -1.73
N ILE A 108 -3.36 14.81 -1.28
CA ILE A 108 -2.06 14.68 -0.63
C ILE A 108 -2.12 15.42 0.69
N ASP A 109 -1.67 14.75 1.74
CA ASP A 109 -1.43 15.36 3.03
C ASP A 109 -0.11 14.86 3.63
N PHE A 110 0.25 15.41 4.78
CA PHE A 110 1.48 15.09 5.48
C PHE A 110 1.15 14.74 6.93
N ILE A 111 1.26 13.45 7.26
CA ILE A 111 0.93 12.93 8.58
C ILE A 111 2.14 13.01 9.51
N ARG A 112 1.94 13.56 10.72
CA ARG A 112 2.98 13.55 11.75
C ARG A 112 3.21 12.14 12.24
N ILE A 113 4.42 11.84 12.68
CA ILE A 113 4.76 10.52 13.23
C ILE A 113 3.86 10.09 14.40
N THR A 114 3.45 11.04 15.25
CA THR A 114 2.54 10.77 16.38
C THR A 114 1.18 10.28 15.90
N ASN A 115 0.59 10.96 14.92
CA ASN A 115 -0.70 10.56 14.33
C ASN A 115 -0.58 9.29 13.49
N LEU A 116 0.54 9.10 12.78
CA LEU A 116 0.82 7.86 12.06
C LEU A 116 0.87 6.66 13.01
N LYS A 117 1.50 6.85 14.18
CA LYS A 117 1.62 5.82 15.21
C LYS A 117 0.28 5.44 15.81
N GLU A 118 -0.54 6.42 16.17
CA GLU A 118 -1.93 6.18 16.64
C GLU A 118 -2.69 5.38 15.59
N PHE A 119 -2.76 5.89 14.36
CA PHE A 119 -3.44 5.25 13.25
C PHE A 119 -2.97 3.81 12.98
N VAL A 120 -1.66 3.59 12.85
CA VAL A 120 -1.11 2.25 12.53
C VAL A 120 -1.40 1.27 13.67
N LEU A 121 -1.17 1.66 14.92
CA LEU A 121 -1.34 0.75 16.05
C LEU A 121 -2.81 0.43 16.30
N GLU A 122 -3.71 1.41 16.19
CA GLU A 122 -5.15 1.20 16.33
C GLU A 122 -5.68 0.24 15.26
N ASP A 123 -5.41 0.49 13.99
CA ASP A 123 -5.91 -0.33 12.88
C ASP A 123 -5.44 -1.79 12.95
N ILE A 124 -4.19 -2.03 13.39
CA ILE A 124 -3.71 -3.40 13.56
C ILE A 124 -4.50 -4.13 14.65
N THR A 125 -4.93 -3.44 15.72
CA THR A 125 -5.70 -4.05 16.82
C THR A 125 -7.15 -4.38 16.43
N LEU A 126 -7.70 -3.73 15.39
CA LEU A 126 -9.05 -4.01 14.89
C LEU A 126 -9.15 -5.35 14.15
N VAL A 127 -8.04 -5.88 13.67
CA VAL A 127 -8.02 -7.12 12.91
C VAL A 127 -8.31 -8.31 13.84
N ARG A 128 -9.26 -9.17 13.50
CA ARG A 128 -9.54 -10.41 14.24
C ARG A 128 -8.74 -11.60 13.70
N GLY A 129 -8.21 -12.43 14.60
CA GLY A 129 -7.41 -13.64 14.29
C GLY A 129 -5.91 -13.38 14.17
N ASP A 130 -5.06 -14.40 14.35
CA ASP A 130 -3.60 -14.20 14.36
C ASP A 130 -2.97 -14.25 12.95
N TYR A 131 -2.82 -13.07 12.35
CA TYR A 131 -2.08 -12.85 11.11
C TYR A 131 -0.65 -12.34 11.34
N ARG A 132 0.01 -12.82 12.39
CA ARG A 132 1.30 -12.31 12.93
C ARG A 132 1.14 -10.96 13.64
N GLN A 133 -0.04 -10.66 14.15
CA GLN A 133 -0.39 -9.34 14.66
C GLN A 133 0.51 -8.90 15.80
N GLY A 134 0.77 -9.79 16.78
CA GLY A 134 1.63 -9.48 17.91
C GLY A 134 3.05 -9.09 17.47
N LYS A 135 3.59 -9.78 16.46
CA LYS A 135 4.89 -9.42 15.87
C LYS A 135 4.81 -8.08 15.13
N ILE A 136 3.80 -7.89 14.29
CA ILE A 136 3.60 -6.65 13.51
C ILE A 136 3.50 -5.44 14.45
N LEU A 137 2.67 -5.52 15.50
CA LEU A 137 2.51 -4.47 16.51
C LEU A 137 3.84 -4.15 17.22
N LYS A 138 4.57 -5.19 17.64
CA LYS A 138 5.87 -5.02 18.30
C LYS A 138 6.87 -4.31 17.40
N GLU A 139 7.02 -4.74 16.16
CA GLU A 139 7.97 -4.14 15.20
C GLU A 139 7.60 -2.69 14.88
N TRP A 140 6.31 -2.40 14.63
CA TRP A 140 5.85 -1.03 14.39
C TRP A 140 6.09 -0.10 15.58
N ASN A 141 5.69 -0.53 16.79
CA ASN A 141 5.86 0.28 17.98
C ASN A 141 7.34 0.56 18.29
N ASN A 142 8.22 -0.45 18.14
CA ASN A 142 9.66 -0.27 18.31
C ASN A 142 10.23 0.71 17.29
N LEU A 143 9.87 0.55 16.01
CA LEU A 143 10.35 1.41 14.95
C LEU A 143 9.91 2.87 15.15
N LEU A 144 8.62 3.09 15.39
CA LEU A 144 8.08 4.44 15.52
C LEU A 144 8.68 5.15 16.74
N ARG A 145 8.86 4.45 17.87
CA ARG A 145 9.59 4.99 19.04
C ARG A 145 11.03 5.37 18.70
N LEU A 146 11.74 4.54 17.91
CA LEU A 146 13.10 4.83 17.50
C LEU A 146 13.18 6.06 16.59
N LEU A 147 12.24 6.19 15.64
CA LEU A 147 12.15 7.36 14.77
C LEU A 147 11.80 8.63 15.54
N GLU A 148 10.84 8.56 16.47
CA GLU A 148 10.50 9.67 17.38
C GLU A 148 11.71 10.10 18.22
N GLY A 149 12.44 9.14 18.81
CA GLY A 149 13.64 9.43 19.60
C GLY A 149 14.78 10.04 18.78
N LYS A 150 14.92 9.64 17.51
CA LYS A 150 16.02 10.09 16.64
C LYS A 150 15.72 11.42 15.94
N PHE A 151 14.48 11.66 15.54
CA PHE A 151 14.11 12.78 14.67
C PHE A 151 13.04 13.71 15.28
N GLY A 152 12.55 13.40 16.47
CA GLY A 152 11.47 14.13 17.13
C GLY A 152 10.07 13.79 16.61
N THR A 153 9.07 14.42 17.22
CA THR A 153 7.64 14.20 16.94
C THR A 153 7.11 15.00 15.74
N SER A 154 7.91 15.92 15.21
CA SER A 154 7.54 16.79 14.09
C SER A 154 7.83 16.18 12.71
N LEU A 155 8.36 14.95 12.65
CA LEU A 155 8.63 14.27 11.39
C LEU A 155 7.32 14.04 10.64
N LEU A 156 7.28 14.47 9.36
CA LEU A 156 6.08 14.39 8.52
C LEU A 156 6.30 13.39 7.39
N PHE A 157 5.32 12.50 7.22
CA PHE A 157 5.31 11.49 6.19
C PHE A 157 4.26 11.86 5.14
N PRO A 158 4.60 11.87 3.84
CA PRO A 158 3.61 12.09 2.80
C PRO A 158 2.56 10.96 2.80
N ARG A 159 1.29 11.34 2.71
CA ARG A 159 0.16 10.43 2.56
C ARG A 159 -0.62 10.84 1.32
N VAL A 160 -1.00 9.86 0.51
CA VAL A 160 -1.79 10.09 -0.69
C VAL A 160 -3.06 9.28 -0.65
N THR A 161 -4.13 9.82 -1.24
CA THR A 161 -5.33 9.06 -1.59
C THR A 161 -5.54 9.12 -3.09
N ILE A 162 -5.79 7.97 -3.69
CA ILE A 162 -5.86 7.77 -5.13
C ILE A 162 -7.12 6.98 -5.44
N THR A 163 -7.82 7.37 -6.51
CA THR A 163 -8.88 6.57 -7.11
C THR A 163 -8.41 6.02 -8.44
N ALA A 164 -8.56 4.71 -8.66
CA ALA A 164 -8.16 4.06 -9.91
C ALA A 164 -9.21 3.08 -10.41
N THR A 165 -9.44 3.08 -11.72
CA THR A 165 -10.19 2.04 -12.43
C THR A 165 -9.20 1.18 -13.22
N CYS A 166 -9.23 -0.12 -12.99
CA CYS A 166 -8.22 -1.04 -13.52
C CYS A 166 -8.80 -2.40 -13.89
N GLU A 167 -8.04 -3.17 -14.67
CA GLU A 167 -8.42 -4.53 -15.05
C GLU A 167 -8.42 -5.49 -13.86
N LYS A 168 -9.01 -6.69 -14.05
CA LYS A 168 -8.95 -7.76 -13.06
C LYS A 168 -7.50 -8.14 -12.72
N GLY A 169 -7.26 -8.47 -11.45
CA GLY A 169 -5.95 -8.96 -11.03
C GLY A 169 -4.87 -7.88 -10.89
N THR A 170 -5.24 -6.61 -11.02
CA THR A 170 -4.41 -5.46 -10.62
C THR A 170 -4.18 -5.46 -9.12
N TYR A 171 -2.93 -5.29 -8.69
CA TYR A 171 -2.55 -5.22 -7.28
C TYR A 171 -2.38 -3.76 -6.85
N ILE A 172 -3.39 -3.20 -6.19
CA ILE A 172 -3.35 -1.82 -5.66
C ILE A 172 -2.14 -1.58 -4.75
N ARG A 173 -1.76 -2.59 -3.94
CA ARG A 173 -0.55 -2.52 -3.12
C ARG A 173 0.73 -2.35 -3.94
N SER A 174 0.80 -2.95 -5.12
CA SER A 174 1.95 -2.77 -6.02
C SER A 174 2.02 -1.35 -6.55
N ILE A 175 0.88 -0.68 -6.79
CA ILE A 175 0.86 0.71 -7.26
C ILE A 175 1.50 1.62 -6.21
N ILE A 176 0.99 1.58 -4.96
CA ILE A 176 1.58 2.37 -3.86
C ILE A 176 3.06 2.02 -3.65
N HIS A 177 3.40 0.73 -3.65
CA HIS A 177 4.79 0.30 -3.50
C HIS A 177 5.70 0.90 -4.58
N SER A 178 5.31 0.81 -5.86
CA SER A 178 6.06 1.37 -6.99
C SER A 178 6.16 2.88 -6.94
N LEU A 179 5.11 3.59 -6.50
CA LEU A 179 5.19 5.02 -6.22
C LEU A 179 6.25 5.31 -5.14
N GLY A 180 6.26 4.56 -4.04
CA GLY A 180 7.29 4.69 -3.02
C GLY A 180 8.72 4.47 -3.55
N GLN A 181 8.90 3.49 -4.44
CA GLN A 181 10.19 3.20 -5.08
C GLN A 181 10.66 4.33 -6.00
N SER A 182 9.76 4.98 -6.74
CA SER A 182 10.13 6.11 -7.61
C SER A 182 10.61 7.35 -6.84
N PHE A 183 10.32 7.43 -5.53
CA PHE A 183 10.84 8.44 -4.62
C PHE A 183 12.04 7.94 -3.79
N GLY A 184 12.44 6.68 -3.91
CA GLY A 184 13.57 6.10 -3.16
C GLY A 184 13.35 6.00 -1.64
N ILE A 185 12.12 6.22 -1.16
CA ILE A 185 11.76 6.21 0.27
C ILE A 185 10.83 5.06 0.64
N GLY A 186 10.33 4.32 -0.35
CA GLY A 186 9.32 3.30 -0.17
C GLY A 186 7.96 3.89 0.19
N ALA A 187 6.92 3.06 0.09
CA ALA A 187 5.58 3.39 0.54
C ALA A 187 4.81 2.10 0.81
N MET A 188 3.80 2.20 1.67
CA MET A 188 2.91 1.10 2.01
C MET A 188 1.46 1.55 1.89
N THR A 189 0.59 0.63 1.48
CA THR A 189 -0.85 0.88 1.46
C THR A 189 -1.43 0.84 2.88
N THR A 190 -2.25 1.83 3.19
CA THR A 190 -2.94 1.94 4.49
C THR A 190 -4.41 1.57 4.38
N ALA A 191 -5.09 1.95 3.29
CA ALA A 191 -6.50 1.64 3.09
C ALA A 191 -6.78 1.26 1.63
N ILE A 192 -7.71 0.34 1.40
CA ILE A 192 -8.19 -0.03 0.06
C ILE A 192 -9.70 -0.27 0.15
N HIS A 193 -10.46 0.53 -0.58
CA HIS A 193 -11.90 0.42 -0.69
C HIS A 193 -12.26 0.17 -2.15
N ARG A 194 -12.83 -1.00 -2.45
CA ARG A 194 -13.37 -1.28 -3.78
C ARG A 194 -14.76 -0.67 -3.87
N ILE A 195 -14.91 0.38 -4.67
CA ILE A 195 -16.15 1.15 -4.79
C ILE A 195 -17.00 0.76 -6.01
N LYS A 196 -16.41 0.07 -7.00
CA LYS A 196 -17.13 -0.40 -8.19
C LYS A 196 -16.59 -1.73 -8.73
N VAL A 197 -17.48 -2.57 -9.26
CA VAL A 197 -17.15 -3.76 -10.07
C VAL A 197 -18.02 -3.74 -11.33
N GLY A 198 -17.44 -3.44 -12.49
CA GLY A 198 -18.22 -3.23 -13.72
C GLY A 198 -19.28 -2.16 -13.51
N GLU A 199 -20.56 -2.53 -13.62
CA GLU A 199 -21.70 -1.62 -13.39
C GLU A 199 -22.17 -1.56 -11.93
N PHE A 200 -21.69 -2.45 -11.06
CA PHE A 200 -22.12 -2.52 -9.66
C PHE A 200 -21.31 -1.55 -8.80
N SER A 201 -21.95 -0.49 -8.29
CA SER A 201 -21.35 0.48 -7.35
C SER A 201 -21.61 0.11 -5.90
N LEU A 202 -20.82 0.69 -4.99
CA LEU A 202 -20.96 0.52 -3.55
C LEU A 202 -22.28 1.11 -3.01
N ASP A 203 -22.83 2.13 -3.66
CA ASP A 203 -24.11 2.74 -3.27
C ASP A 203 -25.29 1.75 -3.38
N ALA A 204 -25.15 0.73 -4.22
CA ALA A 204 -26.10 -0.36 -4.37
C ALA A 204 -25.74 -1.59 -3.51
N ALA A 205 -24.75 -1.48 -2.62
CA ALA A 205 -24.28 -2.58 -1.80
C ALA A 205 -24.95 -2.58 -0.42
N GLU A 206 -25.40 -3.76 0.03
CA GLU A 206 -25.88 -3.96 1.38
C GLU A 206 -24.73 -4.39 2.31
N ARG A 207 -24.68 -3.81 3.50
CA ARG A 207 -23.72 -4.22 4.53
C ARG A 207 -24.21 -5.51 5.16
N LEU A 208 -23.42 -6.58 5.06
CA LEU A 208 -23.65 -7.79 5.84
C LEU A 208 -23.34 -7.50 7.31
N GLU A 209 -24.33 -7.68 8.18
CA GLU A 209 -24.12 -7.74 9.63
C GLU A 209 -23.50 -9.10 9.98
N VAL A 210 -22.41 -9.08 10.76
CA VAL A 210 -21.64 -10.27 11.18
C VAL A 210 -21.45 -10.26 12.68
#